data_AF-A0A6N7SCM4-F1
#
_entry.id   AF-A0A6N7SCM4-F1
#
_cell.length_a   1.000
_cell.length_b   1.000
_cell.length_c   1.000
_cell.angle_alpha   90.00
_cell.angle_beta   90.00
_cell.angle_gamma   90.00
#
_symmetry.space_group_name_H-M   'P 1'
#
loop_
_entity.id
_entity.type
_entity.pdbx_description
1 polymer ?
#
loop_
_entity_poly.entity_id
_entity_poly.type
_entity_poly.pdbx_seq_one_letter_code
_entity_poly.pdbx_strand_id
1 'polypeptide(L)'
;MLMSNQREKSTVQKRTISARSSNGKKKRAHKRYRLKASIRRKLAILGVLAGLVMIALLLLWLWPVREKRIYHTEGVQLQQVNGIDVVHDYIPQGHQNRPQIQREIRWIVIHETDNEAASADAWHHNEYLKTNETDINSWHYTVDDHSIYHALPDEEVGWHAGDKMTEGGGNMTGIGIELCVNEGNDFEKTLENAAALCAELMKAYDLRIEDIKQHHDFSGKDCPHRILAAGRSEEFVKMVQEATKQ
;
A
#
# COMPACT_ATOMS: atom_id res chain seq x y z
N MET A 1 -61.89 38.27 78.76
CA MET A 1 -60.71 37.53 78.26
C MET A 1 -60.93 37.00 76.83
N LEU A 2 -61.37 37.83 75.85
CA LEU A 2 -61.69 37.34 74.49
C LEU A 2 -61.21 38.23 73.31
N MET A 3 -60.62 39.41 73.55
CA MET A 3 -60.22 40.32 72.46
C MET A 3 -58.74 40.25 72.02
N SER A 4 -57.86 39.50 72.71
CA SER A 4 -56.46 39.32 72.25
C SER A 4 -56.28 38.17 71.24
N ASN A 5 -57.24 37.23 71.17
CA ASN A 5 -57.13 36.00 70.41
C ASN A 5 -57.42 36.16 68.89
N GLN A 6 -58.11 37.24 68.47
CA GLN A 6 -58.40 37.49 67.04
C GLN A 6 -57.30 38.26 66.30
N ARG A 7 -56.59 39.19 66.98
CA ARG A 7 -55.45 39.92 66.35
C ARG A 7 -54.27 39.00 66.10
N GLU A 8 -54.00 38.04 66.98
CA GLU A 8 -52.94 37.06 66.81
C GLU A 8 -53.22 36.11 65.64
N LYS A 9 -54.45 35.58 65.54
CA LYS A 9 -54.87 34.72 64.42
C LYS A 9 -54.80 35.40 63.05
N SER A 10 -55.23 36.66 62.96
CA SER A 10 -55.13 37.49 61.74
C SER A 10 -53.68 37.69 61.28
N THR A 11 -52.78 37.95 62.22
CA THR A 11 -51.36 38.21 61.94
C THR A 11 -50.63 36.92 61.53
N VAL A 12 -50.95 35.80 62.17
CA VAL A 12 -50.45 34.46 61.82
C VAL A 12 -50.97 34.01 60.45
N GLN A 13 -52.23 34.29 60.11
CA GLN A 13 -52.82 33.95 58.82
C GLN A 13 -52.23 34.80 57.66
N LYS A 14 -52.00 36.10 57.88
CA LYS A 14 -51.27 36.95 56.91
C LYS A 14 -49.82 36.52 56.73
N ARG A 15 -49.12 36.16 57.81
CA ARG A 15 -47.73 35.63 57.74
C ARG A 15 -47.66 34.31 56.99
N THR A 16 -48.60 33.40 57.20
CA THR A 16 -48.64 32.10 56.49
C THR A 16 -49.01 32.24 55.01
N ILE A 17 -49.94 33.15 54.65
CA ILE A 17 -50.26 33.44 53.23
C ILE A 17 -49.08 34.11 52.52
N SER A 18 -48.42 35.07 53.16
CA SER A 18 -47.19 35.71 52.65
C SER A 18 -46.06 34.69 52.47
N ALA A 19 -45.85 33.80 53.46
CA ALA A 19 -44.87 32.73 53.38
C ALA A 19 -45.18 31.75 52.23
N ARG A 20 -46.45 31.31 52.08
CA ARG A 20 -46.90 30.46 50.95
C ARG A 20 -46.69 31.12 49.59
N SER A 21 -47.02 32.41 49.46
CA SER A 21 -46.81 33.21 48.25
C SER A 21 -45.33 33.35 47.90
N SER A 22 -44.48 33.64 48.90
CA SER A 22 -43.02 33.71 48.70
C SER A 22 -42.43 32.36 48.30
N ASN A 23 -42.93 31.26 48.88
CA ASN A 23 -42.48 29.91 48.59
C ASN A 23 -42.90 29.47 47.17
N GLY A 24 -44.10 29.86 46.72
CA GLY A 24 -44.56 29.69 45.34
C GLY A 24 -43.75 30.50 44.31
N LYS A 25 -43.39 31.75 44.63
CA LYS A 25 -42.49 32.58 43.80
C LYS A 25 -41.08 31.97 43.71
N LYS A 26 -40.52 31.50 44.83
CA LYS A 26 -39.22 30.79 44.88
C LYS A 26 -39.24 29.50 44.05
N LYS A 27 -40.29 28.68 44.17
CA LYS A 27 -40.47 27.46 43.34
C LYS A 27 -40.57 27.77 41.84
N ARG A 28 -41.31 28.81 41.45
CA ARG A 28 -41.40 29.26 40.04
C ARG A 28 -40.06 29.78 39.50
N ALA A 29 -39.31 30.55 40.31
CA ALA A 29 -37.98 31.03 39.94
C ALA A 29 -36.98 29.86 39.77
N HIS A 30 -37.01 28.89 40.69
CA HIS A 30 -36.17 27.69 40.62
C HIS A 30 -36.51 26.82 39.39
N LYS A 31 -37.82 26.65 39.06
CA LYS A 31 -38.25 25.94 37.85
C LYS A 31 -37.76 26.65 36.57
N ARG A 32 -37.85 27.98 36.51
CA ARG A 32 -37.33 28.79 35.40
C ARG A 32 -35.79 28.70 35.28
N TYR A 33 -35.07 28.72 36.40
CA TYR A 33 -33.63 28.53 36.43
C TYR A 33 -33.22 27.15 35.88
N ARG A 34 -33.88 26.07 36.35
CA ARG A 34 -33.65 24.70 35.85
C ARG A 34 -33.94 24.55 34.36
N LEU A 35 -35.01 25.19 33.86
CA LEU A 35 -35.34 25.19 32.44
C LEU A 35 -34.26 25.92 31.61
N LYS A 36 -33.83 27.11 32.04
CA LYS A 36 -32.74 27.85 31.39
C LYS A 36 -31.42 27.08 31.42
N ALA A 37 -31.08 26.41 32.52
CA ALA A 37 -29.89 25.57 32.63
C ALA A 37 -29.96 24.33 31.71
N SER A 38 -31.14 23.70 31.58
CA SER A 38 -31.37 22.59 30.65
C SER A 38 -31.22 23.03 29.19
N ILE A 39 -31.79 24.18 28.81
CA ILE A 39 -31.63 24.75 27.46
C ILE A 39 -30.17 25.08 27.18
N ARG A 40 -29.44 25.71 28.12
CA ARG A 40 -28.00 26.00 27.97
C ARG A 40 -27.17 24.72 27.80
N ARG A 41 -27.46 23.66 28.57
CA ARG A 41 -26.80 22.35 28.39
C ARG A 41 -27.08 21.75 27.02
N LYS A 42 -28.33 21.79 26.55
CA LYS A 42 -28.70 21.30 25.22
C LYS A 42 -28.01 22.09 24.10
N LEU A 43 -27.94 23.42 24.21
CA LEU A 43 -27.21 24.27 23.27
C LEU A 43 -25.70 23.99 23.27
N ALA A 44 -25.11 23.77 24.46
CA ALA A 44 -23.70 23.38 24.56
C ALA A 44 -23.43 22.03 23.89
N ILE A 45 -24.30 21.03 24.10
CA ILE A 45 -24.20 19.71 23.44
C ILE A 45 -24.35 19.86 21.92
N LEU A 46 -25.31 20.65 21.44
CA LEU A 46 -25.50 20.94 20.02
C LEU A 46 -24.27 21.64 19.41
N GLY A 47 -23.67 22.59 20.13
CA GLY A 47 -22.44 23.26 19.70
C GLY A 47 -21.26 22.30 19.59
N VAL A 48 -21.10 21.39 20.55
CA VAL A 48 -20.07 20.33 20.50
C VAL A 48 -20.32 19.39 19.32
N LEU A 49 -21.56 18.92 19.12
CA LEU A 49 -21.91 18.05 18.00
C LEU A 49 -21.67 18.73 16.65
N ALA A 50 -22.05 20.00 16.51
CA ALA A 50 -21.77 20.78 15.31
C ALA A 50 -20.26 20.94 15.07
N GLY A 51 -19.47 21.19 16.13
CA GLY A 51 -18.01 21.22 16.04
C GLY A 51 -17.40 19.89 15.59
N LEU A 52 -17.88 18.77 16.13
CA LEU A 52 -17.43 17.43 15.73
C LEU A 52 -17.77 17.12 14.26
N VAL A 53 -18.96 17.51 13.80
CA VAL A 53 -19.38 17.36 12.39
C VAL A 53 -18.49 18.20 11.49
N MET A 54 -18.22 19.46 11.85
CA MET A 54 -17.31 20.33 11.08
C MET A 54 -15.89 19.75 11.00
N ILE A 55 -15.38 19.18 12.09
CA ILE A 55 -14.08 18.50 12.10
C ILE A 55 -14.11 17.26 11.20
N ALA A 56 -15.16 16.43 11.28
CA ALA A 56 -15.29 15.24 10.44
C ALA A 56 -15.36 15.61 8.94
N LEU A 57 -16.08 16.67 8.59
CA LEU A 57 -16.14 17.20 7.22
C LEU A 57 -14.78 17.77 6.77
N LEU A 58 -14.07 18.47 7.65
CA LEU A 58 -12.71 18.94 7.37
C LEU A 58 -11.76 17.75 7.15
N LEU A 59 -11.85 16.71 7.98
CA LEU A 59 -11.04 15.50 7.84
C LEU A 59 -11.40 14.69 6.59
N LEU A 60 -12.66 14.71 6.14
CA LEU A 60 -13.09 14.11 4.87
C LEU A 60 -12.65 14.94 3.66
N TRP A 61 -12.60 16.27 3.79
CA TRP A 61 -12.11 17.16 2.74
C TRP A 61 -10.57 17.14 2.63
N LEU A 62 -9.89 17.03 3.79
CA LEU A 62 -8.46 16.78 3.90
C LEU A 62 -8.10 15.31 3.71
N TRP A 63 -9.10 14.41 3.63
CA TRP A 63 -8.85 13.01 3.34
C TRP A 63 -8.24 12.99 1.95
N PRO A 64 -6.98 12.57 1.79
CA PRO A 64 -6.40 12.49 0.47
C PRO A 64 -7.30 11.57 -0.33
N VAL A 65 -7.92 12.11 -1.39
CA VAL A 65 -8.58 11.29 -2.40
C VAL A 65 -7.49 10.34 -2.82
N ARG A 66 -7.62 9.07 -2.42
CA ARG A 66 -6.64 8.05 -2.74
C ARG A 66 -6.55 8.03 -4.25
N GLU A 67 -5.46 8.55 -4.80
CA GLU A 67 -5.30 8.66 -6.23
C GLU A 67 -5.53 7.28 -6.83
N LYS A 68 -6.48 7.21 -7.76
CA LYS A 68 -6.73 5.98 -8.49
C LYS A 68 -5.55 5.81 -9.42
N ARG A 69 -4.57 4.98 -9.03
CA ARG A 69 -3.45 4.62 -9.90
C ARG A 69 -3.99 3.98 -11.17
N ILE A 70 -3.49 4.47 -12.30
CA ILE A 70 -3.71 3.89 -13.63
C ILE A 70 -2.44 3.12 -13.94
N TYR A 71 -2.59 1.84 -14.29
CA TYR A 71 -1.46 0.98 -14.59
C TYR A 71 -1.38 0.73 -16.09
N HIS A 72 -0.16 0.51 -16.57
CA HIS A 72 0.10 0.19 -17.97
C HIS A 72 -0.33 -1.25 -18.29
N THR A 73 -0.76 -1.48 -19.52
CA THR A 73 -1.18 -2.81 -20.04
C THR A 73 -0.48 -3.16 -21.36
N GLU A 74 0.43 -2.31 -21.81
CA GLU A 74 1.21 -2.51 -23.03
C GLU A 74 2.67 -2.49 -22.61
N GLY A 75 3.43 -3.49 -23.04
CA GLY A 75 4.83 -3.61 -22.69
C GLY A 75 5.75 -2.74 -23.54
N VAL A 76 6.98 -2.58 -23.07
CA VAL A 76 8.06 -1.90 -23.78
C VAL A 76 9.17 -2.89 -24.13
N GLN A 77 9.85 -2.62 -25.23
CA GLN A 77 11.07 -3.33 -25.62
C GLN A 77 12.26 -2.39 -25.43
N LEU A 78 12.75 -2.31 -24.19
CA LEU A 78 13.98 -1.59 -23.87
C LEU A 78 15.11 -2.12 -24.74
N GLN A 79 15.83 -1.26 -25.46
CA GLN A 79 16.92 -1.72 -26.34
C GLN A 79 18.22 -1.95 -25.57
N GLN A 80 18.50 -1.09 -24.59
CA GLN A 80 19.73 -1.10 -23.83
C GLN A 80 19.48 -0.59 -22.41
N VAL A 81 20.17 -1.17 -21.43
CA VAL A 81 20.14 -0.78 -20.02
C VAL A 81 21.57 -0.81 -19.49
N ASN A 82 22.03 0.27 -18.85
CA ASN A 82 23.40 0.38 -18.33
C ASN A 82 24.51 0.06 -19.36
N GLY A 83 24.28 0.37 -20.64
CA GLY A 83 25.20 0.03 -21.72
C GLY A 83 25.19 -1.45 -22.16
N ILE A 84 24.28 -2.26 -21.63
CA ILE A 84 24.06 -3.68 -21.98
C ILE A 84 22.83 -3.79 -22.85
N ASP A 85 22.97 -4.44 -24.01
CA ASP A 85 21.83 -4.68 -24.90
C ASP A 85 20.85 -5.67 -24.25
N VAL A 86 19.56 -5.35 -24.33
CA VAL A 86 18.51 -6.24 -23.83
C VAL A 86 18.10 -7.19 -24.95
N VAL A 87 18.34 -8.47 -24.75
CA VAL A 87 18.03 -9.50 -25.74
C VAL A 87 16.59 -9.96 -25.55
N HIS A 88 15.72 -9.56 -26.48
CA HIS A 88 14.32 -10.04 -26.53
C HIS A 88 14.24 -11.39 -27.22
N ASP A 89 14.11 -12.46 -26.43
CA ASP A 89 14.10 -13.84 -26.92
C ASP A 89 13.05 -14.64 -26.16
N TYR A 90 11.80 -14.44 -26.57
CA TYR A 90 10.64 -14.88 -25.82
C TYR A 90 10.42 -16.39 -25.86
N ILE A 91 9.90 -16.92 -24.76
CA ILE A 91 9.33 -18.28 -24.69
C ILE A 91 8.32 -18.45 -25.83
N PRO A 92 8.36 -19.54 -26.63
CA PRO A 92 7.42 -19.70 -27.73
C PRO A 92 5.96 -19.74 -27.27
N GLN A 93 5.06 -19.21 -28.10
CA GLN A 93 3.62 -19.29 -27.81
C GLN A 93 3.16 -20.74 -27.75
N GLY A 94 2.25 -21.04 -26.82
CA GLY A 94 1.69 -22.38 -26.61
C GLY A 94 2.45 -23.22 -25.58
N HIS A 95 3.62 -22.77 -25.11
CA HIS A 95 4.31 -23.42 -23.99
C HIS A 95 3.53 -23.23 -22.68
N GLN A 96 3.56 -24.23 -21.79
CA GLN A 96 2.81 -24.19 -20.54
C GLN A 96 3.26 -23.06 -19.60
N ASN A 97 4.54 -22.71 -19.65
CA ASN A 97 5.13 -21.62 -18.90
C ASN A 97 4.94 -20.24 -19.57
N ARG A 98 4.26 -20.15 -20.72
CA ARG A 98 3.81 -18.88 -21.33
C ARG A 98 2.28 -18.87 -21.50
N PRO A 99 1.53 -18.43 -20.47
CA PRO A 99 0.08 -18.51 -20.48
C PRO A 99 -0.59 -17.51 -21.45
N GLN A 100 0.12 -16.48 -21.93
CA GLN A 100 -0.40 -15.41 -22.81
C GLN A 100 -1.61 -14.66 -22.22
N ILE A 101 -1.74 -14.67 -20.90
CA ILE A 101 -2.77 -13.90 -20.19
C ILE A 101 -2.27 -12.47 -20.06
N GLN A 102 -3.02 -11.53 -20.61
CA GLN A 102 -2.74 -10.10 -20.53
C GLN A 102 -2.99 -9.57 -19.11
N ARG A 103 -2.15 -8.63 -18.66
CA ARG A 103 -2.20 -8.06 -17.31
C ARG A 103 -1.92 -6.57 -17.25
N GLU A 104 -2.31 -5.96 -16.12
CA GLU A 104 -1.75 -4.69 -15.70
C GLU A 104 -0.34 -4.89 -15.13
N ILE A 105 0.54 -3.92 -15.37
CA ILE A 105 1.88 -3.86 -14.79
C ILE A 105 1.81 -3.01 -13.52
N ARG A 106 1.94 -3.66 -12.37
CA ARG A 106 1.83 -3.01 -11.05
C ARG A 106 3.10 -3.10 -10.22
N TRP A 107 3.88 -4.17 -10.41
CA TRP A 107 5.05 -4.48 -9.58
C TRP A 107 6.26 -4.84 -10.44
N ILE A 108 7.44 -4.63 -9.89
CA ILE A 108 8.67 -5.32 -10.31
C ILE A 108 9.03 -6.27 -9.18
N VAL A 109 9.23 -7.55 -9.48
CA VAL A 109 9.46 -8.60 -8.47
C VAL A 109 10.85 -9.16 -8.63
N ILE A 110 11.69 -8.89 -7.64
CA ILE A 110 13.10 -9.31 -7.61
C ILE A 110 13.22 -10.72 -7.07
N HIS A 111 14.01 -11.53 -7.77
CA HIS A 111 14.38 -12.89 -7.43
C HIS A 111 15.90 -13.08 -7.54
N GLU A 112 16.38 -14.22 -7.08
CA GLU A 112 17.72 -14.71 -7.36
C GLU A 112 17.58 -16.16 -7.85
N THR A 113 18.42 -16.54 -8.82
CA THR A 113 18.27 -17.82 -9.50
C THR A 113 18.54 -19.02 -8.60
N ASP A 114 19.24 -18.81 -7.48
CA ASP A 114 19.70 -19.85 -6.55
C ASP A 114 20.48 -20.99 -7.25
N ASN A 115 21.03 -20.69 -8.42
CA ASN A 115 21.76 -21.63 -9.26
C ASN A 115 23.22 -21.21 -9.36
N GLU A 116 24.04 -21.79 -8.49
CA GLU A 116 25.47 -21.45 -8.39
C GLU A 116 26.34 -22.15 -9.44
N ALA A 117 25.77 -23.03 -10.28
CA ALA A 117 26.54 -23.71 -11.32
C ALA A 117 27.16 -22.69 -12.28
N ALA A 118 28.46 -22.79 -12.55
CA ALA A 118 29.20 -21.79 -13.36
C ALA A 118 28.56 -21.46 -14.72
N SER A 119 27.86 -22.43 -15.33
CA SER A 119 27.15 -22.26 -16.60
C SER A 119 25.76 -21.61 -16.49
N ALA A 120 25.29 -21.25 -15.30
CA ALA A 120 23.92 -20.76 -15.09
C ALA A 120 23.82 -19.22 -15.25
N ASP A 121 24.31 -18.71 -16.37
CA ASP A 121 24.21 -17.30 -16.76
C ASP A 121 22.81 -16.92 -17.28
N ALA A 122 22.61 -15.65 -17.67
CA ALA A 122 21.29 -15.19 -18.11
C ALA A 122 20.84 -15.85 -19.42
N TRP A 123 21.76 -16.14 -20.35
CA TRP A 123 21.44 -16.83 -21.60
C TRP A 123 20.95 -18.26 -21.34
N HIS A 124 21.63 -19.01 -20.47
CA HIS A 124 21.23 -20.39 -20.15
C HIS A 124 19.87 -20.47 -19.45
N HIS A 125 19.53 -19.50 -18.60
CA HIS A 125 18.18 -19.41 -18.03
C HIS A 125 17.13 -19.11 -19.11
N ASN A 126 17.45 -18.25 -20.08
CA ASN A 126 16.56 -17.99 -21.20
C ASN A 126 16.34 -19.25 -22.07
N GLU A 127 17.41 -19.99 -22.38
CA GLU A 127 17.30 -21.27 -23.09
C GLU A 127 16.51 -22.32 -22.29
N TYR A 128 16.72 -22.39 -20.97
CA TYR A 128 15.95 -23.26 -20.08
C TYR A 128 14.45 -22.99 -20.16
N LEU A 129 14.03 -21.71 -20.09
CA LEU A 129 12.62 -21.33 -20.20
C LEU A 129 11.99 -21.72 -21.54
N LYS A 130 12.77 -21.70 -22.63
CA LYS A 130 12.29 -22.09 -23.96
C LYS A 130 12.23 -23.60 -24.17
N THR A 131 13.09 -24.36 -23.50
CA THR A 131 13.28 -25.80 -23.81
C THR A 131 12.71 -26.74 -22.75
N ASN A 132 12.49 -26.28 -21.52
CA ASN A 132 11.88 -27.11 -20.48
C ASN A 132 10.35 -27.13 -20.61
N GLU A 133 9.82 -28.24 -21.13
CA GLU A 133 8.37 -28.46 -21.28
C GLU A 133 7.70 -29.05 -20.03
N THR A 134 8.46 -29.33 -18.95
CA THR A 134 7.93 -29.99 -17.74
C THR A 134 7.69 -29.04 -16.58
N ASP A 135 8.30 -27.86 -16.59
CA ASP A 135 8.11 -26.82 -15.59
C ASP A 135 7.18 -25.73 -16.15
N ILE A 136 6.32 -25.20 -15.29
CA ILE A 136 5.44 -24.08 -15.62
C ILE A 136 6.04 -22.75 -15.21
N ASN A 137 7.13 -22.74 -14.43
CA ASN A 137 7.72 -21.50 -13.95
C ASN A 137 8.25 -20.63 -15.09
N SER A 138 8.04 -19.33 -14.95
CA SER A 138 8.51 -18.33 -15.91
C SER A 138 8.57 -16.93 -15.31
N TRP A 139 9.48 -16.13 -15.84
CA TRP A 139 9.73 -14.74 -15.45
C TRP A 139 10.10 -13.92 -16.69
N HIS A 140 10.22 -12.62 -16.52
CA HIS A 140 10.32 -11.68 -17.65
C HIS A 140 11.76 -11.41 -18.00
N TYR A 141 12.61 -11.15 -17.00
CA TYR A 141 14.01 -10.83 -17.23
C TYR A 141 14.94 -11.73 -16.43
N THR A 142 16.07 -12.11 -17.02
CA THR A 142 17.23 -12.64 -16.29
C THR A 142 18.40 -11.69 -16.50
N VAL A 143 19.10 -11.35 -15.41
CA VAL A 143 20.20 -10.38 -15.39
C VAL A 143 21.43 -11.03 -14.77
N ASP A 144 22.57 -10.90 -15.44
CA ASP A 144 23.90 -11.21 -14.89
C ASP A 144 24.82 -9.97 -14.97
N ASP A 145 26.12 -10.15 -14.72
CA ASP A 145 27.09 -9.06 -14.71
C ASP A 145 27.38 -8.43 -16.08
N HIS A 146 26.91 -9.02 -17.20
CA HIS A 146 27.23 -8.54 -18.54
C HIS A 146 26.08 -8.64 -19.57
N SER A 147 24.95 -9.26 -19.23
CA SER A 147 23.85 -9.52 -20.16
C SER A 147 22.47 -9.45 -19.49
N ILE A 148 21.45 -9.13 -20.30
CA ILE A 148 20.05 -9.08 -19.91
C ILE A 148 19.21 -9.80 -20.96
N TYR A 149 18.48 -10.83 -20.54
CA TYR A 149 17.56 -11.57 -21.41
C TYR A 149 16.11 -11.32 -21.00
N HIS A 150 15.27 -10.97 -21.97
CA HIS A 150 13.84 -10.70 -21.81
C HIS A 150 13.04 -11.86 -22.44
N ALA A 151 12.48 -12.72 -21.59
CA ALA A 151 11.90 -14.03 -21.92
C ALA A 151 10.35 -14.02 -22.05
N LEU A 152 9.66 -13.04 -21.46
CA LEU A 152 8.21 -12.87 -21.55
C LEU A 152 7.87 -11.40 -21.76
N PRO A 153 6.96 -11.03 -22.68
CA PRO A 153 6.48 -9.64 -22.79
C PRO A 153 5.98 -9.10 -21.45
N ASP A 154 6.29 -7.83 -21.17
CA ASP A 154 6.00 -7.17 -19.89
C ASP A 154 4.50 -7.11 -19.55
N GLU A 155 3.62 -7.22 -20.53
CA GLU A 155 2.16 -7.22 -20.39
C GLU A 155 1.55 -8.63 -20.25
N GLU A 156 2.35 -9.70 -20.31
CA GLU A 156 1.91 -11.08 -20.12
C GLU A 156 2.18 -11.58 -18.69
N VAL A 157 1.32 -12.47 -18.18
CA VAL A 157 1.52 -13.16 -16.88
C VAL A 157 2.70 -14.14 -16.97
N GLY A 158 3.53 -14.14 -15.92
CA GLY A 158 4.54 -15.17 -15.65
C GLY A 158 4.28 -15.90 -14.33
N TRP A 159 4.79 -17.13 -14.20
CA TRP A 159 4.64 -17.94 -12.99
C TRP A 159 5.95 -17.95 -12.18
N HIS A 160 6.14 -16.94 -11.31
CA HIS A 160 7.37 -16.76 -10.54
C HIS A 160 7.17 -16.42 -9.05
N ALA A 161 6.05 -15.80 -8.66
CA ALA A 161 5.88 -15.21 -7.32
C ALA A 161 5.31 -16.18 -6.26
N GLY A 162 4.95 -17.41 -6.64
CA GLY A 162 4.46 -18.43 -5.70
C GLY A 162 3.09 -18.14 -5.06
N ASP A 163 2.38 -17.11 -5.53
CA ASP A 163 1.11 -16.63 -4.96
C ASP A 163 -0.12 -17.03 -5.79
N LYS A 164 0.03 -18.05 -6.64
CA LYS A 164 -1.03 -18.58 -7.52
C LYS A 164 -1.60 -17.47 -8.41
N MET A 165 -2.92 -17.43 -8.63
CA MET A 165 -3.60 -16.39 -9.41
C MET A 165 -4.24 -15.33 -8.49
N THR A 166 -3.51 -14.89 -7.46
CA THR A 166 -4.02 -13.87 -6.53
C THR A 166 -4.25 -12.55 -7.27
N GLU A 167 -5.44 -11.96 -7.10
CA GLU A 167 -5.76 -10.67 -7.73
C GLU A 167 -4.82 -9.58 -7.23
N GLY A 168 -4.12 -8.90 -8.15
CA GLY A 168 -3.08 -7.92 -7.81
C GLY A 168 -1.81 -8.54 -7.21
N GLY A 169 -1.67 -9.86 -7.26
CA GLY A 169 -0.49 -10.60 -6.83
C GLY A 169 0.69 -10.50 -7.82
N GLY A 170 1.83 -11.06 -7.41
CA GLY A 170 3.09 -11.00 -8.13
C GLY A 170 3.02 -11.71 -9.48
N ASN A 171 2.44 -12.91 -9.55
CA ASN A 171 2.25 -13.59 -10.84
C ASN A 171 1.34 -12.79 -11.78
N MET A 172 0.23 -12.29 -11.24
CA MET A 172 -0.83 -11.70 -12.07
C MET A 172 -0.53 -10.28 -12.51
N THR A 173 0.39 -9.57 -11.84
CA THR A 173 0.61 -8.12 -12.07
C THR A 173 2.08 -7.67 -11.98
N GLY A 174 3.02 -8.60 -11.80
CA GLY A 174 4.43 -8.29 -11.59
C GLY A 174 5.32 -8.67 -12.77
N ILE A 175 6.33 -7.83 -13.02
CA ILE A 175 7.47 -8.17 -13.87
C ILE A 175 8.51 -8.88 -13.00
N GLY A 176 8.61 -10.21 -13.12
CA GLY A 176 9.67 -11.01 -12.48
C GLY A 176 11.05 -10.80 -13.10
N ILE A 177 12.04 -10.45 -12.27
CA ILE A 177 13.46 -10.29 -12.63
C ILE A 177 14.30 -11.26 -11.79
N GLU A 178 14.98 -12.19 -12.44
CA GLU A 178 15.94 -13.12 -11.84
C GLU A 178 17.36 -12.58 -11.90
N LEU A 179 18.04 -12.54 -10.74
CA LEU A 179 19.44 -12.13 -10.62
C LEU A 179 20.33 -13.39 -10.58
N CYS A 180 21.24 -13.51 -11.54
CA CYS A 180 22.16 -14.65 -11.61
C CYS A 180 23.15 -14.65 -10.44
N VAL A 181 23.39 -15.83 -9.86
CA VAL A 181 24.32 -16.06 -8.74
C VAL A 181 25.40 -17.10 -9.05
N ASN A 182 25.55 -17.47 -10.32
CA ASN A 182 26.46 -18.51 -10.80
C ASN A 182 27.92 -18.23 -10.45
N GLU A 183 28.70 -19.29 -10.24
CA GLU A 183 30.14 -19.19 -10.02
C GLU A 183 30.82 -18.46 -11.21
N GLY A 184 31.66 -17.47 -10.89
CA GLY A 184 32.36 -16.64 -11.88
C GLY A 184 31.63 -15.35 -12.26
N ASN A 185 30.35 -15.20 -11.91
CA ASN A 185 29.58 -13.96 -12.08
C ASN A 185 29.93 -12.93 -11.00
N ASP A 186 30.10 -11.67 -11.40
CA ASP A 186 30.23 -10.53 -10.49
C ASP A 186 28.85 -10.08 -10.00
N PHE A 187 28.43 -10.61 -8.84
CA PHE A 187 27.11 -10.32 -8.30
C PHE A 187 26.87 -8.83 -7.99
N GLU A 188 27.92 -8.04 -7.69
CA GLU A 188 27.74 -6.60 -7.49
C GLU A 188 27.34 -5.90 -8.78
N LYS A 189 27.97 -6.26 -9.90
CA LYS A 189 27.54 -5.77 -11.22
C LYS A 189 26.16 -6.27 -11.60
N THR A 190 25.81 -7.51 -11.25
CA THR A 190 24.43 -8.00 -11.42
C THR A 190 23.42 -7.11 -10.68
N LEU A 191 23.73 -6.70 -9.44
CA LEU A 191 22.89 -5.76 -8.68
C LEU A 191 22.81 -4.40 -9.37
N GLU A 192 23.93 -3.85 -9.87
CA GLU A 192 23.96 -2.58 -10.60
C GLU A 192 23.10 -2.64 -11.88
N ASN A 193 23.27 -3.69 -12.69
CA ASN A 193 22.53 -3.91 -13.91
C ASN A 193 21.03 -4.10 -13.64
N ALA A 194 20.68 -4.90 -12.63
CA ALA A 194 19.29 -5.11 -12.23
C ALA A 194 18.65 -3.82 -11.69
N ALA A 195 19.41 -3.01 -10.93
CA ALA A 195 18.93 -1.73 -10.43
C ALA A 195 18.66 -0.73 -11.57
N ALA A 196 19.54 -0.69 -12.58
CA ALA A 196 19.34 0.10 -13.79
C ALA A 196 18.12 -0.38 -14.59
N LEU A 197 17.93 -1.69 -14.75
CA LEU A 197 16.75 -2.25 -15.40
C LEU A 197 15.46 -1.86 -14.66
N CYS A 198 15.46 -1.98 -13.33
CA CYS A 198 14.32 -1.56 -12.51
C CYS A 198 14.02 -0.07 -12.70
N ALA A 199 15.05 0.78 -12.73
CA ALA A 199 14.87 2.22 -12.94
C ALA A 199 14.25 2.56 -14.30
N GLU A 200 14.68 1.90 -15.38
CA GLU A 200 14.11 2.11 -16.72
C GLU A 200 12.66 1.58 -16.81
N LEU A 201 12.37 0.41 -16.24
CA LEU A 201 11.00 -0.12 -16.18
C LEU A 201 10.09 0.77 -15.32
N MET A 202 10.60 1.30 -14.20
CA MET A 202 9.85 2.26 -13.38
C MET A 202 9.49 3.53 -14.16
N LYS A 203 10.45 4.09 -14.91
CA LYS A 203 10.22 5.25 -15.79
C LYS A 203 9.20 4.91 -16.88
N ALA A 204 9.30 3.73 -17.50
CA ALA A 204 8.43 3.31 -18.60
C ALA A 204 6.96 3.10 -18.19
N TYR A 205 6.73 2.66 -16.95
CA TYR A 205 5.40 2.26 -16.45
C TYR A 205 4.84 3.13 -15.33
N ASP A 206 5.46 4.28 -15.05
CA ASP A 206 5.09 5.19 -13.96
C ASP A 206 5.00 4.48 -12.60
N LEU A 207 5.91 3.52 -12.36
CA LEU A 207 5.98 2.80 -11.09
C LEU A 207 6.79 3.60 -10.07
N ARG A 208 6.36 3.51 -8.82
CA ARG A 208 7.02 4.16 -7.69
C ARG A 208 8.00 3.19 -7.03
N ILE A 209 8.91 3.72 -6.22
CA ILE A 209 9.92 2.87 -5.58
C ILE A 209 9.32 1.78 -4.68
N GLU A 210 8.17 2.06 -4.05
CA GLU A 210 7.44 1.08 -3.26
C GLU A 210 6.78 -0.06 -4.06
N ASP A 211 6.77 0.05 -5.40
CA ASP A 211 6.28 -0.98 -6.32
C ASP A 211 7.39 -1.98 -6.70
N ILE A 212 8.64 -1.74 -6.28
CA ILE A 212 9.69 -2.76 -6.25
C ILE A 212 9.39 -3.69 -5.07
N LYS A 213 9.21 -4.97 -5.40
CA LYS A 213 8.88 -6.05 -4.47
C LYS A 213 9.91 -7.17 -4.60
N GLN A 214 9.96 -8.01 -3.59
CA GLN A 214 10.72 -9.25 -3.59
C GLN A 214 9.75 -10.42 -3.68
N HIS A 215 10.21 -11.59 -4.15
CA HIS A 215 9.40 -12.81 -4.10
C HIS A 215 8.85 -13.05 -2.67
N HIS A 216 9.69 -12.80 -1.66
CA HIS A 216 9.30 -12.87 -0.25
C HIS A 216 8.01 -12.09 0.09
N ASP A 217 7.78 -10.93 -0.52
CA ASP A 217 6.59 -10.09 -0.25
C ASP A 217 5.27 -10.75 -0.67
N PHE A 218 5.32 -11.75 -1.57
CA PHE A 218 4.13 -12.42 -2.11
C PHE A 218 3.88 -13.79 -1.48
N SER A 219 4.90 -14.65 -1.42
CA SER A 219 4.75 -16.02 -0.94
C SER A 219 5.40 -16.28 0.42
N GLY A 220 6.23 -15.36 0.92
CA GLY A 220 7.08 -15.58 2.08
C GLY A 220 8.30 -16.47 1.81
N LYS A 221 8.56 -16.86 0.54
CA LYS A 221 9.78 -17.59 0.16
C LYS A 221 11.01 -16.77 0.55
N ASP A 222 12.07 -17.44 1.02
CA ASP A 222 13.37 -16.80 1.26
C ASP A 222 14.07 -16.51 -0.08
N CYS A 223 13.58 -15.49 -0.79
CA CYS A 223 14.02 -15.10 -2.12
C CYS A 223 13.72 -13.60 -2.32
N PRO A 224 14.69 -12.79 -2.79
CA PRO A 224 16.07 -13.13 -3.19
C PRO A 224 16.97 -13.49 -1.99
N HIS A 225 17.57 -14.69 -1.98
CA HIS A 225 18.16 -15.30 -0.78
C HIS A 225 19.40 -14.54 -0.27
N ARG A 226 20.38 -14.26 -1.13
CA ARG A 226 21.63 -13.57 -0.76
C ARG A 226 21.34 -12.14 -0.33
N ILE A 227 20.48 -11.41 -1.03
CA ILE A 227 20.06 -10.05 -0.64
C ILE A 227 19.39 -10.06 0.74
N LEU A 228 18.45 -10.99 1.00
CA LEU A 228 17.76 -11.10 2.27
C LEU A 228 18.69 -11.51 3.42
N ALA A 229 19.48 -12.57 3.21
CA ALA A 229 20.41 -13.10 4.20
C ALA A 229 21.50 -12.09 4.59
N ALA A 230 21.96 -11.26 3.65
CA ALA A 230 22.93 -10.20 3.89
C ALA A 230 22.30 -8.88 4.39
N GLY A 231 20.97 -8.79 4.48
CA GLY A 231 20.27 -7.56 4.90
C GLY A 231 20.40 -6.41 3.90
N ARG A 232 20.56 -6.70 2.61
CA ARG A 232 20.85 -5.73 1.55
C ARG A 232 19.62 -5.21 0.80
N SER A 233 18.41 -5.57 1.23
CA SER A 233 17.17 -5.11 0.61
C SER A 233 17.08 -3.58 0.50
N GLU A 234 17.42 -2.85 1.56
CA GLU A 234 17.43 -1.37 1.55
C GLU A 234 18.53 -0.79 0.66
N GLU A 235 19.66 -1.48 0.55
CA GLU A 235 20.77 -1.10 -0.32
C GLU A 235 20.34 -1.21 -1.79
N PHE A 236 19.78 -2.35 -2.20
CA PHE A 236 19.29 -2.55 -3.56
C PHE A 236 18.24 -1.49 -3.95
N VAL A 237 17.29 -1.20 -3.06
CA VAL A 237 16.29 -0.14 -3.30
C VAL A 237 16.96 1.23 -3.48
N LYS A 238 18.02 1.55 -2.75
CA LYS A 238 18.79 2.79 -2.96
C LYS A 238 19.50 2.80 -4.30
N MET A 239 20.09 1.68 -4.72
CA MET A 239 20.71 1.57 -6.05
C MET A 239 19.69 1.87 -7.16
N VAL A 240 18.47 1.34 -7.05
CA VAL A 240 17.36 1.64 -7.99
C VAL A 240 17.04 3.14 -7.99
N GLN A 241 16.88 3.75 -6.81
CA GLN A 241 16.59 5.19 -6.68
C GLN A 241 17.70 6.08 -7.27
N GLU A 242 18.95 5.66 -7.16
CA GLU A 242 20.09 6.37 -7.73
C GLU A 242 20.13 6.22 -9.25
N ALA A 243 19.87 5.02 -9.77
CA ALA A 243 19.75 4.78 -11.21
C ALA A 243 18.59 5.56 -11.85
N THR A 244 17.47 5.79 -11.15
CA THR A 244 16.36 6.62 -11.68
C THR A 244 16.75 8.08 -11.92
N LYS A 245 17.81 8.59 -11.26
CA LYS A 245 18.26 9.99 -11.38
C LYS A 245 19.19 10.22 -12.57
N GLN A 246 19.70 9.15 -13.18
CA GLN A 246 20.56 9.18 -14.36
C GLN A 246 19.70 9.31 -15.62
#